data_AF-A0A7Y6UFW7-F1
#
_entry.id   AF-A0A7Y6UFW7-F1
#
_cell.length_a   1.000
_cell.length_b   1.000
_cell.length_c   1.000
_cell.angle_alpha   90.00
_cell.angle_beta   90.00
_cell.angle_gamma   90.00
#
_symmetry.space_group_name_H-M   'P 1'
#
loop_
_entity.id
_entity.type
_entity.pdbx_description
1 polymer ?
#
loop_
_entity_poly.entity_id
_entity_poly.type
_entity_poly.pdbx_seq_one_letter_code
_entity_poly.pdbx_strand_id
1 'polypeptide(L)'
;GNYGDVGPLSVTASMGGITATLDAGPPRDTFFVKLVAGKGAFAGGVAPGTYTIAGADASYLDCGLCVHIIADIMTGQGPSKFYFADSGTVTLTSTAGPIAGSASNLRLRAVDINNGSFMSDGCDATISSVTFSTP
;
A
#
# COMPACT_ATOMS: atom_id res chain seq x y z
N GLY A 1 9.09 -5.26 -9.68
CA GLY A 1 9.24 -6.70 -9.34
C GLY A 1 7.88 -7.34 -9.17
N ASN A 2 7.74 -8.63 -9.47
CA ASN A 2 6.47 -9.32 -9.27
C ASN A 2 6.48 -10.04 -7.90
N TYR A 3 5.62 -9.60 -6.99
CA TYR A 3 5.45 -10.25 -5.67
C TYR A 3 4.42 -11.39 -5.73
N GLY A 4 3.66 -11.51 -6.81
CA GLY A 4 2.69 -12.58 -7.02
C GLY A 4 1.55 -12.56 -5.99
N ASP A 5 1.08 -13.76 -5.62
CA ASP A 5 0.18 -13.93 -4.48
C ASP A 5 1.02 -13.95 -3.19
N VAL A 6 0.82 -12.94 -2.35
CA VAL A 6 1.55 -12.75 -1.11
C VAL A 6 0.90 -13.54 0.03
N GLY A 7 -0.36 -13.97 -0.14
CA GLY A 7 -1.11 -14.67 0.89
C GLY A 7 -1.43 -13.78 2.11
N PRO A 8 -1.71 -14.40 3.27
CA PRO A 8 -2.06 -13.67 4.48
C PRO A 8 -0.84 -13.06 5.16
N LEU A 9 -0.92 -11.76 5.43
CA LEU A 9 0.09 -11.04 6.18
C LEU A 9 -0.41 -10.67 7.57
N SER A 10 0.38 -11.03 8.59
CA SER A 10 0.25 -10.44 9.91
C SER A 10 0.81 -9.03 9.85
N VAL A 11 -0.07 -8.04 10.03
CA VAL A 11 0.29 -6.63 9.95
C VAL A 11 0.34 -6.01 11.34
N THR A 12 1.17 -5.00 11.50
CA THR A 12 1.16 -4.14 12.70
C THR A 12 0.46 -2.83 12.36
N ALA A 13 -0.44 -2.40 13.24
CA ALA A 13 -0.97 -1.05 13.17
C ALA A 13 0.16 -0.07 13.52
N SER A 14 0.44 0.87 12.64
CA SER A 14 1.38 1.96 12.90
C SER A 14 0.64 3.29 12.87
N MET A 15 1.26 4.34 13.43
CA MET A 15 0.70 5.69 13.36
C MET A 15 0.56 6.11 11.89
N GLY A 16 -0.67 6.05 11.38
CA GLY A 16 -1.00 6.43 10.01
C GLY A 16 -1.10 5.29 9.01
N GLY A 17 -1.11 4.02 9.41
CA GLY A 17 -1.40 2.91 8.49
C GLY A 17 -1.17 1.51 9.04
N ILE A 18 -1.08 0.56 8.12
CA ILE A 18 -0.95 -0.87 8.34
C ILE A 18 0.29 -1.33 7.58
N THR A 19 1.28 -1.94 8.25
CA THR A 19 2.49 -2.45 7.60
C THR A 19 2.60 -3.96 7.72
N ALA A 20 3.04 -4.64 6.67
CA ALA A 20 3.53 -6.02 6.74
C ALA A 20 4.80 -6.23 5.92
N THR A 21 5.66 -7.11 6.43
CA THR A 21 6.86 -7.55 5.72
C THR A 21 6.47 -8.44 4.54
N LEU A 22 6.95 -8.11 3.34
CA LEU A 22 6.80 -8.91 2.11
C LEU A 22 7.95 -9.90 1.94
N ASP A 23 9.17 -9.41 2.15
CA ASP A 23 10.40 -10.20 2.19
C ASP A 23 11.17 -9.79 3.43
N ALA A 24 11.56 -10.76 4.26
CA ALA A 24 12.26 -10.54 5.52
C ALA A 24 13.79 -10.46 5.37
N GLY A 25 14.34 -10.77 4.19
CA GLY A 25 15.77 -10.70 3.92
C GLY A 25 16.34 -9.27 4.01
N PRO A 26 17.67 -9.09 4.07
CA PRO A 26 18.30 -7.83 3.72
C PRO A 26 18.60 -7.82 2.20
N PRO A 27 18.06 -6.85 1.44
CA PRO A 27 17.20 -5.77 1.91
C PRO A 27 15.73 -6.22 2.09
N ARG A 28 15.02 -5.61 3.05
CA ARG A 28 13.63 -5.98 3.43
C ARG A 28 12.62 -5.18 2.62
N ASP A 29 11.54 -5.82 2.20
CA ASP A 29 10.40 -5.16 1.58
C ASP A 29 9.18 -5.13 2.50
N THR A 30 8.43 -4.04 2.48
CA THR A 30 7.26 -3.84 3.36
C THR A 30 6.07 -3.32 2.57
N PHE A 31 4.96 -4.05 2.62
CA PHE A 31 3.65 -3.61 2.18
C PHE A 31 3.07 -2.63 3.20
N PHE A 32 2.50 -1.52 2.72
CA PHE A 32 1.93 -0.49 3.56
C PHE A 32 0.61 0.02 3.02
N VAL A 33 -0.42 0.03 3.85
CA VAL A 33 -1.73 0.62 3.55
C VAL A 33 -1.99 1.77 4.50
N LYS A 34 -2.30 2.94 3.97
CA LYS A 34 -2.65 4.14 4.74
C LYS A 34 -4.05 4.59 4.36
N LEU A 35 -4.87 4.86 5.38
CA LEU A 35 -6.23 5.36 5.25
C LEU A 35 -6.24 6.84 5.69
N VAL A 36 -6.62 7.73 4.79
CA VAL A 36 -6.62 9.19 5.00
C VAL A 36 -8.05 9.71 4.87
N ALA A 37 -8.67 10.04 6.01
CA ALA A 37 -9.99 10.64 6.02
C ALA A 37 -10.01 12.00 5.31
N GLY A 38 -11.09 12.29 4.59
CA GLY A 38 -11.28 13.56 3.88
C GLY A 38 -10.61 13.65 2.51
N LYS A 39 -10.01 12.54 2.03
CA LYS A 39 -9.35 12.45 0.72
C LYS A 39 -9.85 11.24 -0.08
N GLY A 40 -9.70 11.31 -1.40
CA GLY A 40 -10.02 10.21 -2.34
C GLY A 40 -11.30 9.45 -1.99
N ALA A 41 -11.20 8.12 -1.95
CA ALA A 41 -12.27 7.20 -1.57
C ALA A 41 -12.91 7.48 -0.18
N PHE A 42 -12.20 8.19 0.70
CA PHE A 42 -12.63 8.49 2.06
C PHE A 42 -12.97 9.98 2.28
N ALA A 43 -13.32 10.72 1.22
CA ALA A 43 -13.83 12.09 1.33
C ALA A 43 -15.05 12.19 2.28
N GLY A 44 -15.88 11.14 2.33
CA GLY A 44 -17.02 11.01 3.25
C GLY A 44 -16.71 10.32 4.59
N GLY A 45 -15.44 10.03 4.88
CA GLY A 45 -15.01 9.24 6.04
C GLY A 45 -14.54 7.83 5.67
N VAL A 46 -13.81 7.20 6.58
CA VAL A 46 -13.29 5.83 6.41
C VAL A 46 -14.36 4.83 6.84
N ALA A 47 -14.72 3.90 5.96
CA ALA A 47 -15.71 2.86 6.22
C ALA A 47 -15.30 1.53 5.57
N PRO A 48 -15.89 0.38 5.96
CA PRO A 48 -15.75 -0.86 5.23
C PRO A 48 -16.35 -0.74 3.82
N GLY A 49 -15.79 -1.49 2.87
CA GLY A 49 -16.22 -1.46 1.48
C GLY A 49 -15.15 -1.96 0.51
N THR A 50 -15.52 -2.06 -0.76
CA THR A 50 -14.59 -2.37 -1.85
C THR A 50 -14.31 -1.11 -2.64
N TYR A 51 -13.02 -0.78 -2.76
CA TYR A 51 -12.51 0.45 -3.35
C TYR A 51 -11.60 0.10 -4.52
N THR A 52 -11.88 0.69 -5.68
CA THR A 52 -10.96 0.63 -6.82
C THR A 52 -9.93 1.75 -6.67
N ILE A 53 -8.65 1.44 -6.84
CA ILE A 53 -7.60 2.44 -6.88
C ILE A 53 -7.66 3.11 -8.24
N ALA A 54 -8.17 4.35 -8.27
CA ALA A 54 -8.29 5.19 -9.46
C ALA A 54 -8.40 6.66 -9.03
N GLY A 55 -8.30 7.58 -9.99
CA GLY A 55 -8.49 9.02 -9.74
C GLY A 55 -7.56 9.53 -8.63
N ALA A 56 -8.11 10.15 -7.59
CA ALA A 56 -7.34 10.67 -6.46
C ALA A 56 -6.59 9.58 -5.67
N ASP A 57 -7.12 8.35 -5.60
CA ASP A 57 -6.45 7.24 -4.91
C ASP A 57 -5.28 6.66 -5.72
N ALA A 58 -5.21 6.96 -7.02
CA ALA A 58 -4.03 6.68 -7.85
C ALA A 58 -2.98 7.81 -7.81
N SER A 59 -3.23 8.89 -7.05
CA SER A 59 -2.28 9.98 -6.80
C SER A 59 -1.62 9.81 -5.43
N TYR A 60 -0.29 9.80 -5.41
CA TYR A 60 0.49 9.70 -4.16
C TYR A 60 0.14 10.82 -3.16
N LEU A 61 -0.22 12.01 -3.64
CA LEU A 61 -0.48 13.18 -2.80
C LEU A 61 -1.95 13.32 -2.37
N ASP A 62 -2.89 12.73 -3.12
CA ASP A 62 -4.32 12.96 -2.96
C ASP A 62 -5.11 11.74 -2.48
N CYS A 63 -4.45 10.60 -2.33
CA CYS A 63 -5.09 9.36 -1.95
C CYS A 63 -5.78 9.44 -0.58
N GLY A 64 -7.00 8.93 -0.54
CA GLY A 64 -7.67 8.51 0.69
C GLY A 64 -7.24 7.10 1.06
N LEU A 65 -7.24 6.20 0.08
CA LEU A 65 -6.71 4.85 0.19
C LEU A 65 -5.35 4.77 -0.49
N CYS A 66 -4.30 4.80 0.31
CA CYS A 66 -2.92 4.84 -0.17
C CYS A 66 -2.27 3.45 0.02
N VAL A 67 -1.83 2.82 -1.07
CA VAL A 67 -1.17 1.51 -1.02
C VAL A 67 0.26 1.62 -1.55
N HIS A 68 1.22 1.19 -0.76
CA HIS A 68 2.64 1.34 -1.03
C HIS A 68 3.41 0.03 -0.85
N ILE A 69 4.56 -0.05 -1.51
CA ILE A 69 5.65 -0.91 -1.10
C ILE A 69 6.84 -0.02 -0.76
N ILE A 70 7.32 -0.14 0.46
CA ILE A 70 8.59 0.44 0.90
C ILE A 70 9.62 -0.67 0.70
N ALA A 71 10.47 -0.52 -0.31
CA ALA A 71 11.36 -1.57 -0.78
C ALA A 71 12.82 -1.27 -0.49
N ASP A 72 13.61 -2.33 -0.55
CA ASP A 72 15.05 -2.31 -0.40
C ASP A 72 15.48 -1.68 0.95
N ILE A 73 14.80 -2.03 2.05
CA ILE A 73 15.09 -1.49 3.39
C ILE A 73 16.33 -2.17 3.98
N MET A 74 17.38 -1.39 4.19
CA MET A 74 18.63 -1.83 4.82
C MET A 74 18.79 -1.25 6.23
N THR A 75 19.19 -2.09 7.20
CA THR A 75 19.46 -1.64 8.57
C THR A 75 20.55 -0.56 8.57
N GLY A 76 20.25 0.59 9.16
CA GLY A 76 21.16 1.75 9.23
C GLY A 76 21.22 2.63 7.98
N GLN A 77 20.53 2.24 6.89
CA GLN A 77 20.47 3.02 5.64
C GLN A 77 19.05 3.43 5.25
N GLY A 78 18.03 2.70 5.72
CA GLY A 78 16.63 2.95 5.38
C GLY A 78 16.24 2.36 4.02
N PRO A 79 15.04 2.70 3.51
CA PRO A 79 14.59 2.28 2.18
C PRO A 79 15.33 3.04 1.07
N SER A 80 15.59 2.36 -0.05
CA SER A 80 16.10 3.00 -1.27
C SER A 80 15.05 3.13 -2.38
N LYS A 81 13.89 2.46 -2.24
CA LYS A 81 12.81 2.52 -3.23
C LYS A 81 11.44 2.61 -2.59
N PHE A 82 10.55 3.32 -3.27
CA PHE A 82 9.15 3.45 -2.91
C PHE A 82 8.30 3.19 -4.13
N TYR A 83 7.31 2.31 -4.00
CA TYR A 83 6.30 2.06 -5.01
C TYR A 83 4.94 2.48 -4.48
N PHE A 84 4.10 3.00 -5.37
CA PHE A 84 2.74 3.41 -5.07
C PHE A 84 1.77 2.76 -6.04
N ALA A 85 0.64 2.26 -5.53
CA ALA A 85 -0.38 1.64 -6.35
C ALA A 85 -1.12 2.68 -7.20
N ASP A 86 -1.10 2.53 -8.52
CA ASP A 86 -1.86 3.37 -9.44
C ASP A 86 -3.13 2.68 -9.97
N SER A 87 -3.29 1.38 -9.67
CA SER A 87 -4.48 0.60 -9.99
C SER A 87 -4.60 -0.66 -9.14
N GLY A 88 -5.79 -1.27 -9.15
CA GLY A 88 -6.13 -2.47 -8.41
C GLY A 88 -7.35 -2.25 -7.52
N THR A 89 -7.62 -3.20 -6.62
CA THR A 89 -8.81 -3.16 -5.76
C THR A 89 -8.43 -3.51 -4.33
N VAL A 90 -8.99 -2.77 -3.37
CA VAL A 90 -8.88 -3.05 -1.94
C VAL A 90 -10.27 -3.24 -1.35
N THR A 91 -10.47 -4.33 -0.63
CA THR A 91 -11.67 -4.55 0.18
C THR A 91 -11.30 -4.38 1.64
N LEU A 92 -11.91 -3.41 2.32
CA LEU A 92 -11.85 -3.25 3.77
C LEU A 92 -13.07 -3.94 4.37
N THR A 93 -12.82 -4.97 5.18
CA THR A 93 -13.88 -5.69 5.91
C THR A 93 -14.13 -5.09 7.30
N SER A 94 -13.14 -4.39 7.84
CA SER A 94 -13.23 -3.69 9.13
C SER A 94 -12.35 -2.43 9.11
N THR A 95 -12.88 -1.32 9.63
CA THR A 95 -12.18 -0.03 9.75
C THR A 95 -12.28 0.61 11.14
N ALA A 96 -12.95 -0.05 12.08
CA ALA A 96 -13.11 0.40 13.47
C ALA A 96 -12.96 -0.81 14.40
N GLY A 97 -11.87 -0.88 15.17
CA GLY A 97 -11.36 -2.17 15.66
C GLY A 97 -10.42 -2.78 14.61
N PRO A 98 -9.91 -4.02 14.75
CA PRO A 98 -8.78 -4.45 13.94
C PRO A 98 -9.04 -4.17 12.46
N ILE A 99 -8.15 -3.39 11.86
CA ILE A 99 -8.34 -2.99 10.47
C ILE A 99 -8.00 -4.21 9.64
N ALA A 100 -8.97 -4.67 8.87
CA ALA A 100 -8.88 -5.92 8.14
C ALA A 100 -9.37 -5.74 6.72
N GLY A 101 -8.79 -6.50 5.80
CA GLY A 101 -9.12 -6.43 4.40
C GLY A 101 -8.25 -7.29 3.51
N SER A 102 -8.42 -7.06 2.22
CA SER A 102 -7.63 -7.67 1.16
C SER A 102 -7.35 -6.65 0.07
N ALA A 103 -6.25 -6.85 -0.66
CA ALA A 103 -5.99 -6.14 -1.90
C ALA A 103 -5.69 -7.13 -3.01
N SER A 104 -6.05 -6.78 -4.24
CA SER A 104 -5.90 -7.65 -5.41
C SER A 104 -5.65 -6.87 -6.68
N ASN A 105 -4.99 -7.51 -7.64
CA ASN A 105 -4.64 -6.95 -8.95
C ASN A 105 -3.94 -5.58 -8.83
N LEU A 106 -3.08 -5.43 -7.83
CA LEU A 106 -2.35 -4.20 -7.60
C LEU A 106 -1.25 -4.07 -8.64
N ARG A 107 -1.24 -2.95 -9.35
CA ARG A 107 -0.06 -2.45 -10.06
C ARG A 107 0.49 -1.27 -9.27
N LEU A 108 1.77 -1.32 -8.98
CA LEU A 108 2.49 -0.28 -8.29
C LEU A 108 3.64 0.23 -9.16
N ARG A 109 3.93 1.52 -9.06
CA ARG A 109 4.98 2.18 -9.83
C ARG A 109 5.94 2.91 -8.90
N ALA A 110 7.21 2.95 -9.26
CA ALA A 110 8.20 3.71 -8.52
C ALA A 110 7.79 5.19 -8.41
N VAL A 111 7.95 5.79 -7.23
CA VAL A 111 7.55 7.18 -6.95
C VAL A 111 8.70 7.94 -6.30
N ASP A 112 8.90 9.18 -6.73
CA ASP A 112 9.77 10.13 -6.03
C ASP A 112 9.03 10.69 -4.82
N ILE A 113 9.45 10.32 -3.62
CA ILE A 113 8.80 10.73 -2.37
C ILE A 113 8.86 12.24 -2.10
N ASN A 114 9.76 12.97 -2.76
CA ASN A 114 9.91 14.41 -2.54
C ASN A 114 8.80 15.21 -3.22
N ASN A 115 8.24 14.70 -4.31
CA ASN A 115 7.24 15.40 -5.12
C ASN A 115 6.01 14.53 -5.48
N GLY A 116 6.00 13.26 -5.11
CA GLY A 116 4.91 12.31 -5.37
C GLY A 116 4.75 11.89 -6.84
N SER A 117 5.70 12.22 -7.71
CA SER A 117 5.62 11.90 -9.13
C SER A 117 6.08 10.48 -9.41
N PHE A 118 5.38 9.78 -10.30
CA PHE A 118 5.82 8.48 -10.77
C PHE A 118 7.12 8.60 -11.58
N MET A 119 8.08 7.76 -11.26
CA MET A 119 9.33 7.65 -12.00
C MET A 119 9.05 7.01 -13.37
N SER A 120 9.79 7.44 -14.40
CA SER A 120 9.65 6.91 -15.77
C SER A 120 10.64 5.77 -16.05
N ASP A 121 11.26 5.19 -15.03
CA ASP A 121 12.31 4.19 -15.14
C ASP A 121 11.80 2.80 -15.57
N GLY A 122 10.48 2.64 -15.68
CA GLY A 122 9.83 1.40 -16.10
C GLY A 122 9.81 0.31 -15.03
N CYS A 123 10.19 0.63 -13.79
CA CYS A 123 10.13 -0.30 -12.68
C CYS A 123 8.72 -0.32 -12.09
N ASP A 124 7.90 -1.24 -12.60
CA ASP A 124 6.60 -1.56 -12.01
C ASP A 124 6.72 -2.76 -11.06
N ALA A 125 5.87 -2.78 -10.04
CA ALA A 125 5.64 -3.92 -9.18
C ALA A 125 4.18 -4.39 -9.24
N THR A 126 3.95 -5.67 -9.02
CA THR A 126 2.61 -6.25 -9.01
C THR A 126 2.40 -7.13 -7.80
N ILE A 127 1.21 -7.05 -7.20
CA ILE A 127 0.69 -7.99 -6.20
C ILE A 127 -0.65 -8.51 -6.73
N SER A 128 -0.72 -9.82 -6.97
CA SER A 128 -1.95 -10.47 -7.44
C SER A 128 -3.01 -10.47 -6.34
N SER A 129 -2.61 -10.83 -5.11
CA SER A 129 -3.46 -10.80 -3.92
C SER A 129 -2.65 -10.70 -2.64
N VAL A 130 -3.24 -10.07 -1.63
CA VAL A 130 -2.75 -10.01 -0.26
C VAL A 130 -3.94 -9.86 0.69
N THR A 131 -3.91 -10.50 1.85
CA THR A 131 -4.86 -10.23 2.94
C THR A 131 -4.12 -9.68 4.15
N PHE A 132 -4.79 -8.80 4.90
CA PHE A 132 -4.21 -8.13 6.06
C PHE A 132 -5.24 -7.98 7.17
N SER A 133 -4.79 -8.10 8.41
CA SER A 133 -5.56 -7.77 9.60
C SER A 133 -4.64 -7.34 10.72
N THR A 134 -4.90 -6.20 11.35
CA THR A 134 -4.24 -5.87 12.61
C THR A 134 -4.74 -6.82 13.71
N PRO A 135 -3.95 -7.08 14.76
CA PRO A 135 -4.41 -7.84 15.93
C PRO A 135 -5.62 -7.19 16.60
#